data_AF-A0A1Q5T3K8-F1
#
_entry.id   AF-A0A1Q5T3K8-F1
#
_cell.length_a   1.000
_cell.length_b   1.000
_cell.length_c   1.000
_cell.angle_alpha   90.00
_cell.angle_beta   90.00
_cell.angle_gamma   90.00
#
_symmetry.space_group_name_H-M   'P 1'
#
loop_
_entity.id
_entity.type
_entity.pdbx_description
1 polymer ?
#
loop_
_entity_poly.entity_id
_entity_poly.type
_entity_poly.pdbx_seq_one_letter_code
_entity_poly.pdbx_strand_id
1 'polypeptide(L)'
;MMRLREDEMKALETYRFSSGAADGATSSMLFAQLLNNDDQLVKYVAHVRAEMGAANDAVSASMLVKRLSFLAPMTLYAMSVWNKRLVLDPGRIWLDTDGEGEMWMPRFRFEPPEAEACRGERSRWREQVVRDVFAGLFAPLVAKLRRLTRVSPLILWENIAIYVYWVYDRWLEDELLASIADRLRDDFHFLVYEADGRLFGQKDNPLRRFFKGASGMQRTTCCLYVHTKGGTCCQTCPIRARQRQTG
;
A
#
# COMPACT_ATOMS: atom_id res chain seq x y z
N MET A 1 -18.72 -13.05 8.40
CA MET A 1 -17.57 -13.12 7.47
C MET A 1 -17.88 -14.16 6.40
N MET A 2 -17.36 -13.99 5.19
CA MET A 2 -17.47 -14.95 4.09
C MET A 2 -16.10 -15.14 3.46
N ARG A 3 -15.81 -16.34 2.95
CA ARG A 3 -14.61 -16.53 2.14
C ARG A 3 -14.70 -15.75 0.83
N LEU A 4 -13.57 -15.23 0.38
CA LEU A 4 -13.43 -14.70 -0.97
C LEU A 4 -13.67 -15.82 -1.98
N ARG A 5 -14.40 -15.50 -3.05
CA ARG A 5 -14.59 -16.44 -4.16
C ARG A 5 -13.32 -16.51 -5.02
N GLU A 6 -13.20 -17.54 -5.86
CA GLU A 6 -12.05 -17.71 -6.75
C GLU A 6 -11.88 -16.56 -7.74
N ASP A 7 -12.97 -16.04 -8.31
CA ASP A 7 -12.97 -14.86 -9.18
C ASP A 7 -12.43 -13.62 -8.46
N GLU A 8 -12.79 -13.45 -7.19
CA GLU A 8 -12.33 -12.34 -6.36
C GLU A 8 -10.85 -12.49 -6.03
N MET A 9 -10.41 -13.67 -5.61
CA MET A 9 -9.00 -13.94 -5.34
C MET A 9 -8.14 -13.69 -6.58
N LYS A 10 -8.58 -14.15 -7.76
CA LYS A 10 -7.90 -13.91 -9.04
C LYS A 10 -7.82 -12.43 -9.40
N ALA A 11 -8.90 -11.66 -9.18
CA ALA A 11 -8.87 -10.22 -9.38
C ALA A 11 -7.86 -9.52 -8.44
N LEU A 12 -7.75 -9.99 -7.19
CA LEU A 12 -6.79 -9.43 -6.22
C LEU A 12 -5.32 -9.76 -6.54
N GLU A 13 -5.02 -10.74 -7.39
CA GLU A 13 -3.64 -11.03 -7.82
C GLU A 13 -2.98 -9.81 -8.50
N THR A 14 -3.79 -8.98 -9.19
CA THR A 14 -3.35 -7.68 -9.74
C THR A 14 -2.77 -6.74 -8.67
N TYR A 15 -3.21 -6.91 -7.42
CA TYR A 15 -2.72 -6.19 -6.24
C TYR A 15 -1.80 -7.05 -5.37
N ARG A 16 -1.15 -8.06 -5.97
CA ARG A 16 -0.18 -8.96 -5.33
C ARG A 16 -0.79 -9.92 -4.31
N PHE A 17 -2.08 -10.19 -4.37
CA PHE A 17 -2.65 -11.29 -3.59
C PHE A 17 -2.10 -12.66 -4.06
N SER A 18 -1.99 -13.61 -3.15
CA SER A 18 -1.67 -15.02 -3.42
C SER A 18 -2.70 -15.93 -2.77
N SER A 19 -3.27 -16.86 -3.54
CA SER A 19 -4.29 -17.82 -3.11
C SER A 19 -3.74 -19.02 -2.35
N GLY A 20 -2.42 -19.23 -2.39
CA GLY A 20 -1.71 -20.28 -1.66
C GLY A 20 -0.27 -19.86 -1.36
N ALA A 21 0.41 -20.61 -0.49
CA ALA A 21 1.86 -20.47 -0.38
C ALA A 21 2.42 -20.74 -1.78
N ALA A 22 3.14 -19.78 -2.35
CA ALA A 22 3.66 -19.97 -3.71
C ALA A 22 4.51 -21.25 -3.71
N ASP A 23 4.26 -22.15 -4.67
CA ASP A 23 5.21 -23.21 -4.99
C ASP A 23 6.53 -22.51 -5.36
N GLY A 24 7.51 -22.54 -4.46
CA GLY A 24 8.77 -21.81 -4.60
C GLY A 24 8.92 -20.49 -3.80
N ALA A 25 8.02 -20.16 -2.86
CA ALA A 25 8.29 -19.11 -1.88
C ALA A 25 9.54 -19.48 -1.06
N THR A 26 10.60 -18.68 -1.16
CA THR A 26 11.85 -18.93 -0.40
C THR A 26 11.79 -18.40 1.02
N SER A 27 10.86 -17.49 1.30
CA SER A 27 10.58 -17.01 2.65
C SER A 27 9.14 -16.57 2.79
N SER A 28 8.58 -16.82 3.98
CA SER A 28 7.22 -16.42 4.35
C SER A 28 7.25 -15.88 5.78
N MET A 29 6.56 -14.77 6.02
CA MET A 29 6.47 -14.13 7.34
C MET A 29 5.11 -13.49 7.55
N LEU A 30 4.55 -13.62 8.76
CA LEU A 30 3.35 -12.87 9.14
C LEU A 30 3.63 -11.36 9.22
N PHE A 31 2.70 -10.55 8.72
CA PHE A 31 2.73 -9.09 8.82
C PHE A 31 2.80 -8.64 10.30
N ALA A 32 2.16 -9.38 11.21
CA ALA A 32 2.28 -9.18 12.64
C ALA A 32 3.74 -9.16 13.15
N GLN A 33 4.67 -9.89 12.53
CA GLN A 33 6.08 -9.85 12.93
C GLN A 33 6.70 -8.49 12.66
N LEU A 34 6.34 -7.82 11.55
CA LEU A 34 6.80 -6.46 11.25
C LEU A 34 6.23 -5.44 12.25
N LEU A 35 5.02 -5.68 12.77
CA LEU A 35 4.36 -4.77 13.71
C LEU A 35 4.75 -5.02 15.17
N ASN A 36 4.94 -6.27 15.58
CA ASN A 36 5.03 -6.64 16.98
C ASN A 36 6.44 -7.08 17.41
N ASN A 37 7.38 -7.26 16.48
CA ASN A 37 8.73 -7.75 16.77
C ASN A 37 9.80 -6.86 16.12
N ASP A 38 10.46 -6.04 16.93
CA ASP A 38 11.46 -5.08 16.44
C ASP A 38 12.68 -5.78 15.83
N ASP A 39 13.11 -6.92 16.38
CA ASP A 39 14.24 -7.70 15.85
C ASP A 39 13.90 -8.28 14.46
N GLN A 40 12.66 -8.73 14.26
CA GLN A 40 12.21 -9.20 12.95
C GLN A 40 12.10 -8.05 11.95
N LEU A 41 11.62 -6.88 12.38
CA LEU A 41 11.60 -5.70 11.52
C LEU A 41 13.02 -5.29 11.08
N VAL A 42 14.00 -5.30 12.00
CA VAL A 42 15.42 -5.04 11.69
C VAL A 42 15.93 -6.03 10.64
N LYS A 43 15.72 -7.32 10.86
CA LYS A 43 16.13 -8.38 9.92
C LYS A 43 15.47 -8.21 8.56
N TYR A 44 14.19 -7.88 8.53
CA TYR A 44 13.45 -7.70 7.28
C TYR A 44 13.93 -6.48 6.50
N VAL A 45 14.20 -5.35 7.17
CA VAL A 45 14.80 -4.16 6.53
C VAL A 45 16.18 -4.47 5.95
N ALA A 46 17.00 -5.25 6.67
CA ALA A 46 18.31 -5.70 6.20
C ALA A 46 18.19 -6.64 4.98
N HIS A 47 17.22 -7.56 4.99
CA HIS A 47 16.92 -8.41 3.84
C HIS A 47 16.53 -7.57 2.62
N VAL A 48 15.58 -6.64 2.75
CA VAL A 48 15.21 -5.71 1.65
C VAL A 48 16.41 -4.90 1.17
N ARG A 49 17.31 -4.51 2.06
CA ARG A 49 18.53 -3.78 1.71
C ARG A 49 19.43 -4.61 0.79
N ALA A 50 19.66 -5.88 1.15
CA ALA A 50 20.50 -6.79 0.40
C ALA A 50 19.90 -7.06 -0.98
N GLU A 51 18.62 -7.44 -1.03
CA GLU A 51 17.91 -7.78 -2.27
C GLU A 51 17.84 -6.62 -3.26
N MET A 52 17.56 -5.41 -2.77
CA MET A 52 17.44 -4.21 -3.61
C MET A 52 18.80 -3.54 -3.87
N GLY A 53 19.88 -3.98 -3.21
CA GLY A 53 21.15 -3.24 -3.18
C GLY A 53 20.96 -1.78 -2.74
N ALA A 54 20.17 -1.56 -1.70
CA ALA A 54 19.85 -0.22 -1.22
C ALA A 54 21.03 0.41 -0.45
N ALA A 55 21.27 1.71 -0.68
CA ALA A 55 22.42 2.41 -0.11
C ALA A 55 22.46 2.42 1.43
N ASN A 56 21.30 2.49 2.08
CA ASN A 56 21.15 2.47 3.53
C ASN A 56 19.74 2.02 3.96
N ASP A 57 19.54 1.85 5.26
CA ASP A 57 18.29 1.31 5.82
C ASP A 57 17.08 2.24 5.59
N ALA A 58 17.28 3.57 5.46
CA ALA A 58 16.20 4.49 5.14
C ALA A 58 15.68 4.28 3.70
N VAL A 59 16.58 3.99 2.75
CA VAL A 59 16.22 3.62 1.38
C VAL A 59 15.44 2.30 1.39
N SER A 60 15.92 1.29 2.13
CA SER A 60 15.25 0.00 2.27
C SER A 60 13.86 0.14 2.89
N ALA A 61 13.71 0.94 3.95
CA ALA A 61 12.41 1.21 4.56
C ALA A 61 11.43 1.89 3.59
N SER A 62 11.92 2.82 2.76
CA SER A 62 11.09 3.44 1.71
C SER A 62 10.65 2.42 0.67
N MET A 63 11.55 1.53 0.21
CA MET A 63 11.22 0.47 -0.74
C MET A 63 10.26 -0.55 -0.16
N LEU A 64 10.48 -0.96 1.09
CA LEU A 64 9.58 -1.83 1.84
C LEU A 64 8.16 -1.25 1.86
N VAL A 65 7.98 -0.01 2.33
CA VAL A 65 6.65 0.63 2.33
C VAL A 65 6.09 0.75 0.93
N LYS A 66 6.89 1.12 -0.07
CA LYS A 66 6.43 1.20 -1.47
C LYS A 66 5.86 -0.13 -1.98
N ARG A 67 6.43 -1.27 -1.60
CA ARG A 67 5.88 -2.59 -1.96
C ARG A 67 4.66 -2.94 -1.12
N LEU A 68 4.70 -2.67 0.18
CA LEU A 68 3.57 -2.93 1.08
C LEU A 68 2.36 -2.04 0.77
N SER A 69 2.55 -0.90 0.10
CA SER A 69 1.48 0.00 -0.35
C SER A 69 0.40 -0.70 -1.18
N PHE A 70 0.70 -1.82 -1.86
CA PHE A 70 -0.29 -2.59 -2.62
C PHE A 70 -1.47 -3.11 -1.77
N LEU A 71 -1.30 -3.25 -0.44
CA LEU A 71 -2.41 -3.56 0.48
C LEU A 71 -3.51 -2.49 0.45
N ALA A 72 -3.18 -1.21 0.24
CA ALA A 72 -4.18 -0.14 0.15
C ALA A 72 -5.07 -0.30 -1.10
N PRO A 73 -4.54 -0.32 -2.34
CA PRO A 73 -5.32 -0.63 -3.54
C PRO A 73 -6.11 -1.93 -3.45
N MET A 74 -5.54 -3.02 -2.92
CA MET A 74 -6.25 -4.29 -2.74
C MET A 74 -7.51 -4.12 -1.88
N THR A 75 -7.36 -3.46 -0.73
CA THR A 75 -8.44 -3.23 0.22
C THR A 75 -9.49 -2.27 -0.34
N LEU A 76 -9.05 -1.20 -1.01
CA LEU A 76 -9.94 -0.21 -1.61
C LEU A 76 -10.66 -0.77 -2.83
N TYR A 77 -10.07 -1.71 -3.57
CA TYR A 77 -10.75 -2.41 -4.66
C TYR A 77 -11.93 -3.22 -4.14
N ALA A 78 -11.69 -4.04 -3.10
CA ALA A 78 -12.76 -4.79 -2.46
C ALA A 78 -13.86 -3.85 -1.93
N MET A 79 -13.48 -2.70 -1.37
CA MET A 79 -14.41 -1.71 -0.84
C MET A 79 -15.27 -1.06 -1.93
N SER A 80 -14.62 -0.53 -2.96
CA SER A 80 -15.24 0.37 -3.93
C SER A 80 -15.81 -0.37 -5.13
N VAL A 81 -15.33 -1.59 -5.43
CA VAL A 81 -15.85 -2.41 -6.54
C VAL A 81 -16.84 -3.45 -6.04
N TRP A 82 -16.57 -4.11 -4.91
CA TRP A 82 -17.40 -5.22 -4.43
C TRP A 82 -18.28 -4.89 -3.23
N ASN A 83 -18.14 -3.71 -2.62
CA ASN A 83 -18.75 -3.41 -1.32
C ASN A 83 -18.38 -4.46 -0.26
N LYS A 84 -17.11 -4.90 -0.28
CA LYS A 84 -16.55 -5.88 0.64
C LYS A 84 -15.38 -5.28 1.42
N ARG A 85 -15.35 -5.56 2.72
CA ARG A 85 -14.29 -5.19 3.63
C ARG A 85 -13.42 -6.43 3.85
N LEU A 86 -12.16 -6.38 3.43
CA LEU A 86 -11.21 -7.47 3.68
C LEU A 86 -10.95 -7.58 5.19
N VAL A 87 -10.82 -8.81 5.70
CA VAL A 87 -10.45 -9.04 7.11
C VAL A 87 -8.93 -8.90 7.25
N LEU A 88 -8.47 -7.73 7.68
CA LEU A 88 -7.04 -7.36 7.74
C LEU A 88 -6.44 -7.54 9.15
N ASP A 89 -6.46 -8.76 9.67
CA ASP A 89 -5.73 -9.10 10.89
C ASP A 89 -4.24 -9.30 10.56
N PRO A 90 -3.30 -8.53 11.15
CA PRO A 90 -1.86 -8.74 10.95
C PRO A 90 -1.38 -10.18 11.20
N GLY A 91 -2.06 -10.91 12.09
CA GLY A 91 -1.79 -12.31 12.41
C GLY A 91 -2.29 -13.31 11.36
N ARG A 92 -2.99 -12.82 10.32
CA ARG A 92 -3.55 -13.62 9.21
C ARG A 92 -3.04 -13.19 7.84
N ILE A 93 -2.22 -12.13 7.78
CA ILE A 93 -1.61 -11.63 6.55
C ILE A 93 -0.19 -12.15 6.49
N TRP A 94 0.08 -13.01 5.52
CA TRP A 94 1.42 -13.49 5.20
C TRP A 94 2.04 -12.66 4.09
N LEU A 95 3.33 -12.38 4.25
CA LEU A 95 4.23 -11.81 3.25
C LEU A 95 5.06 -12.95 2.69
N ASP A 96 4.68 -13.40 1.50
CA ASP A 96 5.38 -14.46 0.79
C ASP A 96 6.34 -13.83 -0.22
N THR A 97 7.60 -14.23 -0.18
CA THR A 97 8.65 -13.72 -1.06
C THR A 97 9.12 -14.82 -1.98
N ASP A 98 9.06 -14.55 -3.27
CA ASP A 98 9.57 -15.45 -4.31
C ASP A 98 11.10 -15.40 -4.31
N GLY A 99 11.75 -16.55 -4.45
CA GLY A 99 13.22 -16.63 -4.52
C GLY A 99 13.81 -16.28 -5.88
N GLU A 100 12.97 -16.15 -6.90
CA GLU A 100 13.41 -16.04 -8.28
C GLU A 100 12.85 -14.76 -8.91
N GLY A 101 13.75 -13.80 -9.16
CA GLY A 101 13.46 -12.54 -9.85
C GLY A 101 14.57 -11.50 -9.63
N GLU A 102 14.75 -10.59 -10.60
CA GLU A 102 15.78 -9.54 -10.50
C GLU A 102 15.51 -8.49 -9.40
N MET A 103 14.29 -8.45 -8.85
CA MET A 103 13.85 -7.41 -7.92
C MET A 103 12.88 -7.94 -6.86
N TRP A 104 13.25 -7.78 -5.59
CA TRP A 104 12.43 -8.17 -4.45
C TRP A 104 11.03 -7.53 -4.46
N MET A 105 10.01 -8.39 -4.33
CA MET A 105 8.61 -8.02 -4.34
C MET A 105 7.76 -9.04 -3.57
N PRO A 106 7.23 -8.72 -2.38
CA PRO A 106 6.36 -9.64 -1.65
C PRO A 106 4.99 -9.80 -2.33
N ARG A 107 4.35 -10.94 -2.07
CA ARG A 107 2.92 -11.23 -2.27
C ARG A 107 2.22 -11.26 -0.91
N PHE A 108 0.93 -10.97 -0.89
CA PHE A 108 0.09 -11.02 0.31
C PHE A 108 -0.82 -12.24 0.25
N ARG A 109 -0.76 -13.08 1.27
CA ARG A 109 -1.68 -14.21 1.41
C ARG A 109 -2.49 -14.04 2.68
N PHE A 110 -3.81 -14.15 2.57
CA PHE A 110 -4.71 -14.06 3.72
C PHE A 110 -5.16 -15.45 4.12
N GLU A 111 -5.02 -15.78 5.40
CA GLU A 111 -5.34 -17.11 5.90
C GLU A 111 -6.24 -17.05 7.15
N PRO A 112 -7.55 -17.33 7.02
CA PRO A 112 -8.29 -17.59 5.77
C PRO A 112 -8.54 -16.32 4.92
N PRO A 113 -8.76 -16.44 3.60
CA PRO A 113 -9.08 -15.31 2.73
C PRO A 113 -10.55 -14.90 2.91
N GLU A 114 -10.81 -13.98 3.83
CA GLU A 114 -12.16 -13.59 4.24
C GLU A 114 -12.45 -12.11 4.03
N ALA A 115 -13.74 -11.84 3.81
CA ALA A 115 -14.29 -10.50 3.72
C ALA A 115 -15.66 -10.40 4.39
N GLU A 116 -16.10 -9.17 4.61
CA GLU A 116 -17.42 -8.82 5.13
C GLU A 116 -18.16 -7.95 4.12
N ALA A 117 -19.39 -8.30 3.80
CA ALA A 117 -20.24 -7.47 2.95
C ALA A 117 -20.64 -6.20 3.71
N CYS A 118 -20.75 -5.08 3.01
CA CYS A 118 -21.40 -3.89 3.55
C CYS A 118 -22.85 -4.22 3.92
N ARG A 119 -23.14 -4.26 5.23
CA ARG A 119 -24.49 -4.44 5.78
C ARG A 119 -24.82 -3.21 6.62
N GLY A 120 -25.82 -2.44 6.20
CA GLY A 120 -26.23 -1.21 6.88
C GLY A 120 -25.57 0.06 6.33
N GLU A 121 -25.18 0.97 7.23
CA GLU A 121 -24.75 2.32 6.88
C GLU A 121 -23.36 2.33 6.19
N ARG A 122 -23.35 2.59 4.88
CA ARG A 122 -22.12 2.55 4.07
C ARG A 122 -21.06 3.53 4.55
N SER A 123 -21.43 4.70 5.04
CA SER A 123 -20.51 5.74 5.53
C SER A 123 -19.61 5.21 6.66
N ARG A 124 -20.21 4.70 7.74
CA ARG A 124 -19.49 4.11 8.88
C ARG A 124 -18.70 2.87 8.49
N TRP A 125 -19.28 2.03 7.64
CA TRP A 125 -18.58 0.85 7.13
C TRP A 125 -17.33 1.25 6.32
N ARG A 126 -17.43 2.26 5.46
CA ARG A 126 -16.32 2.81 4.68
C ARG A 126 -15.23 3.39 5.57
N GLU A 127 -15.59 4.15 6.60
CA GLU A 127 -14.64 4.63 7.61
C GLU A 127 -13.86 3.47 8.25
N GLN A 128 -14.54 2.37 8.57
CA GLN A 128 -13.89 1.20 9.15
C GLN A 128 -12.91 0.53 8.18
N VAL A 129 -13.28 0.38 6.90
CA VAL A 129 -12.35 -0.18 5.89
C VAL A 129 -11.08 0.65 5.78
N VAL A 130 -11.21 1.97 5.71
CA VAL A 130 -10.08 2.91 5.66
C VAL A 130 -9.24 2.80 6.93
N ARG A 131 -9.90 2.75 8.10
CA ARG A 131 -9.21 2.61 9.39
C ARG A 131 -8.39 1.33 9.48
N ASP A 132 -8.93 0.19 9.04
CA ASP A 132 -8.26 -1.10 9.14
C ASP A 132 -6.94 -1.11 8.40
N VAL A 133 -6.92 -0.61 7.16
CA VAL A 133 -5.71 -0.63 6.35
C VAL A 133 -4.74 0.49 6.74
N PHE A 134 -5.21 1.73 6.93
CA PHE A 134 -4.31 2.86 7.15
C PHE A 134 -3.90 3.01 8.62
N ALA A 135 -4.87 3.10 9.54
CA ALA A 135 -4.55 3.19 10.98
C ALA A 135 -4.12 1.83 11.56
N GLY A 136 -4.70 0.73 11.10
CA GLY A 136 -4.44 -0.62 11.62
C GLY A 136 -3.11 -1.22 11.16
N LEU A 137 -2.73 -1.01 9.88
CA LEU A 137 -1.49 -1.58 9.33
C LEU A 137 -0.40 -0.53 9.06
N PHE A 138 -0.71 0.51 8.28
CA PHE A 138 0.33 1.44 7.81
C PHE A 138 0.85 2.38 8.90
N ALA A 139 -0.01 2.95 9.73
CA ALA A 139 0.40 3.88 10.78
C ALA A 139 1.41 3.28 11.78
N PRO A 140 1.18 2.09 12.37
CA PRO A 140 2.17 1.48 13.27
C PRO A 140 3.46 1.11 12.53
N LEU A 141 3.37 0.60 11.30
CA LEU A 141 4.55 0.28 10.49
C LEU A 141 5.41 1.53 10.20
N VAL A 142 4.79 2.62 9.75
CA VAL A 142 5.46 3.90 9.47
C VAL A 142 6.12 4.45 10.74
N ALA A 143 5.43 4.38 11.87
CA ALA A 143 5.98 4.83 13.15
C ALA A 143 7.22 4.02 13.56
N LYS A 144 7.21 2.70 13.37
CA LYS A 144 8.35 1.82 13.66
C LYS A 144 9.53 2.06 12.73
N LEU A 145 9.28 2.10 11.42
CA LEU A 145 10.32 2.36 10.43
C LEU A 145 10.98 3.73 10.63
N ARG A 146 10.22 4.76 10.97
CA ARG A 146 10.78 6.08 11.33
C ARG A 146 11.77 5.96 12.50
N ARG A 147 11.42 5.23 13.57
CA ARG A 147 12.29 5.07 14.74
C ARG A 147 13.55 4.28 14.40
N LEU A 148 13.38 3.20 13.64
CA LEU A 148 14.45 2.27 13.28
C LEU A 148 15.46 2.89 12.29
N THR A 149 14.97 3.49 11.20
CA THR A 149 15.84 3.88 10.07
C THR A 149 15.98 5.39 9.89
N ARG A 150 15.29 6.19 10.71
CA ARG A 150 15.21 7.67 10.61
C ARG A 150 14.65 8.18 9.28
N VAL A 151 14.04 7.31 8.46
CA VAL A 151 13.35 7.73 7.23
C VAL A 151 12.21 8.70 7.54
N SER A 152 12.03 9.69 6.68
CA SER A 152 10.95 10.67 6.84
C SER A 152 9.58 10.00 6.67
N PRO A 153 8.64 10.16 7.63
CA PRO A 153 7.26 9.67 7.47
C PRO A 153 6.56 10.27 6.25
N LEU A 154 6.95 11.46 5.80
CA LEU A 154 6.40 12.08 4.60
C LEU A 154 6.71 11.25 3.34
N ILE A 155 7.92 10.68 3.25
CA ILE A 155 8.30 9.81 2.13
C ILE A 155 7.45 8.54 2.15
N LEU A 156 7.29 7.94 3.33
CA LEU A 156 6.53 6.70 3.50
C LEU A 156 5.04 6.90 3.20
N TRP A 157 4.42 7.94 3.74
CA TRP A 157 3.02 8.25 3.48
C TRP A 157 2.77 8.64 2.02
N GLU A 158 3.66 9.37 1.37
CA GLU A 158 3.50 9.67 -0.06
C GLU A 158 3.68 8.42 -0.94
N ASN A 159 4.54 7.46 -0.56
CA ASN A 159 4.59 6.15 -1.21
C ASN A 159 3.26 5.40 -1.12
N ILE A 160 2.53 5.53 -0.01
CA ILE A 160 1.19 4.93 0.13
C ILE A 160 0.18 5.70 -0.71
N ALA A 161 0.18 7.03 -0.59
CA ALA A 161 -0.83 7.89 -1.20
C ALA A 161 -0.86 7.80 -2.73
N ILE A 162 0.30 7.73 -3.38
CA ILE A 162 0.37 7.64 -4.85
C ILE A 162 -0.25 6.37 -5.40
N TYR A 163 -0.14 5.25 -4.67
CA TYR A 163 -0.78 4.01 -5.10
C TYR A 163 -2.31 4.11 -5.02
N VAL A 164 -2.84 4.85 -4.05
CA VAL A 164 -4.27 5.16 -3.98
C VAL A 164 -4.69 6.01 -5.19
N TYR A 165 -3.97 7.09 -5.50
CA TYR A 165 -4.31 7.95 -6.64
C TYR A 165 -4.25 7.20 -7.96
N TRP A 166 -3.14 6.49 -8.18
CA TRP A 166 -2.90 5.70 -9.37
C TRP A 166 -4.00 4.68 -9.62
N VAL A 167 -4.44 3.97 -8.58
CA VAL A 167 -5.43 2.91 -8.79
C VAL A 167 -6.83 3.48 -9.06
N TYR A 168 -7.23 4.56 -8.38
CA TYR A 168 -8.52 5.20 -8.64
C TYR A 168 -8.58 5.87 -10.00
N ASP A 169 -7.49 6.50 -10.45
CA ASP A 169 -7.35 7.04 -11.80
C ASP A 169 -7.59 5.93 -12.83
N ARG A 170 -6.91 4.79 -12.68
CA ARG A 170 -7.10 3.62 -13.55
C ARG A 170 -8.49 3.02 -13.50
N TRP A 171 -9.13 2.95 -12.32
CA TRP A 171 -10.50 2.41 -12.22
C TRP A 171 -11.54 3.33 -12.84
N LEU A 172 -11.32 4.64 -12.80
CA LEU A 172 -12.21 5.62 -13.44
C LEU A 172 -12.07 5.62 -14.98
N GLU A 173 -10.94 5.17 -15.50
CA GLU A 173 -10.69 4.96 -16.93
C GLU A 173 -11.14 3.57 -17.43
N ASP A 174 -11.43 2.63 -16.52
CA ASP A 174 -11.81 1.25 -16.87
C ASP A 174 -13.29 1.16 -17.30
N GLU A 175 -13.53 0.87 -18.58
CA GLU A 175 -14.88 0.72 -19.15
C GLU A 175 -15.69 -0.38 -18.46
N LEU A 176 -15.05 -1.42 -17.91
CA LEU A 176 -15.73 -2.49 -17.17
C LEU A 176 -16.31 -1.99 -15.84
N LEU A 177 -15.78 -0.88 -15.31
CA LEU A 177 -16.21 -0.26 -14.06
C LEU A 177 -17.08 0.99 -14.29
N ALA A 178 -17.42 1.32 -15.54
CA ALA A 178 -18.22 2.50 -15.88
C ALA A 178 -19.57 2.55 -15.13
N SER A 179 -20.20 1.39 -14.92
CA SER A 179 -21.48 1.27 -14.19
C SER A 179 -21.39 1.67 -12.71
N ILE A 180 -20.19 1.71 -12.13
CA ILE A 180 -19.94 2.09 -10.73
C ILE A 180 -19.08 3.35 -10.59
N ALA A 181 -18.86 4.09 -11.69
CA ALA A 181 -17.97 5.25 -11.72
C ALA A 181 -18.33 6.31 -10.65
N ASP A 182 -19.61 6.56 -10.40
CA ASP A 182 -20.04 7.53 -9.38
C ASP A 182 -19.64 7.10 -7.97
N ARG A 183 -19.72 5.79 -7.68
CA ARG A 183 -19.25 5.24 -6.40
C ARG A 183 -17.74 5.35 -6.27
N LEU A 184 -16.99 5.10 -7.35
CA LEU A 184 -15.53 5.28 -7.36
C LEU A 184 -15.15 6.74 -7.10
N ARG A 185 -15.85 7.70 -7.73
CA ARG A 185 -15.64 9.14 -7.48
C ARG A 185 -15.96 9.52 -6.04
N ASP A 186 -17.08 9.05 -5.51
CA ASP A 186 -17.50 9.31 -4.13
C ASP A 186 -16.52 8.72 -3.11
N ASP A 187 -16.11 7.45 -3.28
CA ASP A 187 -15.13 6.81 -2.40
C ASP A 187 -13.76 7.50 -2.46
N PHE A 188 -13.32 7.94 -3.66
CA PHE A 188 -12.10 8.73 -3.81
C PHE A 188 -12.19 10.11 -3.17
N HIS A 189 -13.30 10.82 -3.39
CA HIS A 189 -13.56 12.13 -2.80
C HIS A 189 -13.53 12.04 -1.28
N PHE A 190 -14.20 11.03 -0.71
CA PHE A 190 -14.15 10.76 0.72
C PHE A 190 -12.72 10.55 1.21
N LEU A 191 -11.94 9.66 0.58
CA LEU A 191 -10.56 9.36 0.98
C LEU A 191 -9.66 10.59 1.02
N VAL A 192 -9.81 11.50 0.06
CA VAL A 192 -8.93 12.65 -0.12
C VAL A 192 -9.40 13.89 0.64
N TYR A 193 -10.70 14.14 0.74
CA TYR A 193 -11.22 15.41 1.22
C TYR A 193 -11.99 15.33 2.54
N GLU A 194 -12.70 14.24 2.79
CA GLU A 194 -13.63 14.11 3.93
C GLU A 194 -13.08 13.26 5.08
N ALA A 195 -12.27 12.24 4.75
CA ALA A 195 -11.73 11.30 5.71
C ALA A 195 -10.84 12.01 6.74
N ASP A 196 -11.20 11.87 8.02
CA ASP A 196 -10.49 12.42 9.17
C ASP A 196 -9.10 11.76 9.32
N GLY A 197 -8.10 12.53 9.78
CA GLY A 197 -6.74 12.04 10.02
C GLY A 197 -6.68 10.79 10.92
N ARG A 198 -7.63 10.64 11.86
CA ARG A 198 -7.74 9.48 12.76
C ARG A 198 -7.91 8.16 12.02
N LEU A 199 -8.52 8.16 10.83
CA LEU A 199 -8.67 6.96 9.99
C LEU A 199 -7.32 6.48 9.43
N PHE A 200 -6.31 7.34 9.46
CA PHE A 200 -4.94 7.05 9.06
C PHE A 200 -3.99 6.93 10.25
N GLY A 201 -4.50 7.01 11.49
CA GLY A 201 -3.67 7.08 12.70
C GLY A 201 -2.78 8.33 12.73
N GLN A 202 -3.16 9.39 12.03
CA GLN A 202 -2.43 10.66 11.93
C GLN A 202 -3.28 11.81 12.48
N LYS A 203 -2.63 12.96 12.73
CA LYS A 203 -3.36 14.20 13.06
C LYS A 203 -4.14 14.72 11.86
N ASP A 204 -3.51 14.74 10.70
CA ASP A 204 -4.07 15.23 9.43
C ASP A 204 -4.11 14.10 8.41
N ASN A 205 -5.06 14.16 7.47
CA ASN A 205 -5.18 13.16 6.40
C ASN A 205 -3.92 13.17 5.49
N PRO A 206 -3.11 12.09 5.47
CA PRO A 206 -1.89 12.04 4.68
C PRO A 206 -2.17 11.95 3.18
N LEU A 207 -3.31 11.42 2.74
CA LEU A 207 -3.71 11.47 1.33
C LEU A 207 -3.98 12.93 0.94
N ARG A 208 -4.87 13.63 1.65
CA ARG A 208 -5.16 15.05 1.37
C ARG A 208 -3.90 15.90 1.22
N ARG A 209 -2.90 15.67 2.08
CA ARG A 209 -1.62 16.40 2.08
C ARG A 209 -0.87 16.32 0.75
N PHE A 210 -0.87 15.18 0.08
CA PHE A 210 -0.07 14.96 -1.13
C PHE A 210 -0.88 15.08 -2.43
N PHE A 211 -2.21 15.13 -2.34
CA PHE A 211 -3.06 15.28 -3.51
C PHE A 211 -2.99 16.71 -4.08
N LYS A 212 -2.76 16.83 -5.39
CA LYS A 212 -2.59 18.10 -6.10
C LYS A 212 -3.58 18.26 -7.28
N GLY A 213 -4.78 17.72 -7.14
CA GLY A 213 -5.80 17.74 -8.20
C GLY A 213 -5.38 16.91 -9.41
N ALA A 214 -5.62 17.43 -10.63
CA ALA A 214 -5.27 16.76 -11.90
C ALA A 214 -3.76 16.46 -12.04
N SER A 215 -2.90 17.12 -11.25
CA SER A 215 -1.46 16.82 -11.16
C SER A 215 -1.10 15.81 -10.07
N GLY A 216 -2.09 15.13 -9.49
CA GLY A 216 -2.00 14.29 -8.29
C GLY A 216 -0.98 13.17 -8.34
N MET A 217 -0.43 12.85 -9.50
CA MET A 217 0.65 11.88 -9.66
C MET A 217 2.04 12.46 -9.38
N GLN A 218 2.23 13.79 -9.42
CA GLN A 218 3.54 14.44 -9.27
C GLN A 218 3.97 14.49 -7.80
N ARG A 219 5.02 13.73 -7.48
CA ARG A 219 5.52 13.59 -6.12
C ARG A 219 6.16 14.89 -5.61
N THR A 220 6.04 15.08 -4.31
CA THR A 220 6.70 16.13 -3.52
C THR A 220 8.02 15.62 -2.94
N THR A 221 8.09 14.33 -2.63
CA THR A 221 9.26 13.65 -2.09
C THR A 221 9.82 12.62 -3.07
N CYS A 222 11.13 12.40 -3.02
CA CYS A 222 11.74 11.28 -3.74
C CYS A 222 11.40 9.98 -3.01
N CYS A 223 10.92 8.97 -3.74
CA CYS A 223 10.67 7.64 -3.17
C CYS A 223 11.96 6.89 -2.79
N LEU A 224 13.14 7.47 -3.02
CA LEU A 224 14.47 6.89 -2.78
C LEU A 224 14.87 5.71 -3.67
N TYR A 225 14.05 5.33 -4.65
CA TYR A 225 14.39 4.25 -5.59
C TYR A 225 15.69 4.51 -6.36
N VAL A 226 16.04 5.76 -6.66
CA VAL A 226 17.32 6.12 -7.32
C VAL A 226 18.57 5.70 -6.51
N HIS A 227 18.41 5.39 -5.22
CA HIS A 227 19.50 4.96 -4.33
C HIS A 227 19.54 3.43 -4.13
N THR A 228 18.89 2.66 -5.00
CA THR A 228 19.01 1.18 -5.07
C THR A 228 19.92 0.77 -6.23
N LYS A 229 20.37 -0.49 -6.23
CA LYS A 229 21.11 -1.05 -7.38
C LYS A 229 20.22 -1.02 -8.62
N GLY A 230 20.70 -0.44 -9.72
CA GLY A 230 19.92 -0.25 -10.95
C GLY A 230 18.78 0.77 -10.84
N GLY A 231 18.70 1.51 -9.72
CA GLY A 231 17.65 2.49 -9.45
C GLY A 231 17.76 3.72 -10.36
N THR A 232 16.62 4.19 -10.86
CA THR A 232 16.53 5.40 -11.71
C THR A 232 15.50 6.37 -11.15
N CYS A 233 15.51 7.62 -11.62
CA CYS A 233 14.46 8.56 -11.27
C CYS A 233 13.12 8.10 -11.86
N CYS A 234 12.11 7.90 -11.01
CA CYS A 234 10.75 7.60 -11.48
C CYS A 234 10.17 8.77 -12.29
N GLN A 235 9.17 8.50 -13.12
CA GLN A 235 8.59 9.54 -13.99
C GLN A 235 8.05 10.73 -13.20
N THR A 236 7.51 10.47 -12.01
CA THR A 236 6.91 11.45 -11.10
C THR A 236 7.90 12.01 -10.07
N CYS A 237 9.19 11.71 -10.20
CA CYS A 237 10.22 12.08 -9.22
C CYS A 237 10.43 13.60 -9.14
N PRO A 238 10.50 14.21 -7.94
CA PRO A 238 10.75 15.64 -7.82
C PRO A 238 12.18 16.02 -8.23
N ILE A 239 13.14 15.09 -8.16
CA ILE A 239 14.53 15.33 -8.60
C ILE A 239 14.54 15.61 -10.11
N ARG A 240 13.84 14.78 -10.89
CA ARG A 240 13.71 14.93 -12.35
C ARG A 240 12.99 16.23 -12.73
N ALA A 241 11.95 16.60 -11.98
CA ALA A 241 11.22 17.84 -12.20
C ALA A 241 12.09 19.08 -11.95
N ARG A 242 12.92 19.09 -10.90
CA ARG A 242 13.85 20.18 -10.61
C ARG A 242 14.93 20.33 -11.68
N GLN A 243 15.50 19.22 -12.15
CA GLN A 243 16.51 19.24 -13.21
C GLN A 243 16.00 19.86 -14.53
N ARG A 244 14.71 19.68 -14.85
CA ARG A 244 14.06 20.30 -16.02
C ARG A 244 13.79 21.79 -15.88
N GLN A 245 13.82 22.34 -14.66
CA GLN A 245 13.57 23.77 -14.41
C GLN A 245 14.85 24.61 -14.41
N THR A 246 16.01 23.95 -14.31
CA THR A 246 17.34 24.56 -14.27
C THR A 246 18.15 24.43 -15.56
N GLY A 247 17.59 23.76 -16.58
CA GLY A 247 18.19 23.63 -17.91
C GLY A 247 17.27 24.21 -18.97
#